data_AF-A0AAV7GE65-F1
#
_entry.id   AF-A0AAV7GE65-F1
#
_cell.length_a   1.000
_cell.length_b   1.000
_cell.length_c   1.000
_cell.angle_alpha   90.00
_cell.angle_beta   90.00
_cell.angle_gamma   90.00
#
_symmetry.space_group_name_H-M   'P 1'
#
loop_
_entity.id
_entity.type
_entity.pdbx_description
1 polymer ?
#
loop_
_entity_poly.entity_id
_entity_poly.type
_entity_poly.pdbx_seq_one_letter_code
_entity_poly.pdbx_strand_id
1 'polypeptide(L)'
;MKAESLLASAGINIGLALVIFTLFSVLKKQPFTAPIYFSRRIAAGEELPIDRHFSLRRLCPSVSWIPLAFRLSEEDVIRQRGLDALVVLRLFKLGQDSSFPRFAHLRTELQARAVFFPIPLPYLINFFTVCCLLGLLILVPVNYASQQYSTSNVISYSMDSFTISNVPKGSNRLWVHFSCLCFVTFYALSMLYKEYKVVLNKRIQCIGIQRHRPDYFTILVRGIPLCEEHNAHGCSVDHFFSKHYPSTYQAFEMIYEGKAVEELQASSTSFWSAKLK
;
A
#
# COMPACT_ATOMS: atom_id res chain seq x y z
N MET A 1 3.93 23.94 21.81
CA MET A 1 2.52 23.69 21.37
C MET A 1 1.64 23.44 22.59
N LYS A 2 0.36 23.86 22.59
CA LYS A 2 -0.58 23.60 23.71
C LYS A 2 -1.31 22.28 23.48
N ALA A 3 -1.37 21.41 24.49
CA ALA A 3 -2.06 20.12 24.39
C ALA A 3 -3.53 20.27 23.95
N GLU A 4 -4.21 21.31 24.44
CA GLU A 4 -5.60 21.67 24.06
C GLU A 4 -5.79 21.81 22.55
N SER A 5 -4.85 22.47 21.86
CA SER A 5 -4.93 22.64 20.40
C SER A 5 -4.78 21.33 19.63
N LEU A 6 -3.99 20.39 20.15
CA LEU A 6 -3.87 19.05 19.54
C LEU A 6 -5.13 18.22 19.77
N LEU A 7 -5.70 18.26 20.97
CA LEU A 7 -6.93 17.55 21.30
C LEU A 7 -8.10 18.05 20.44
N ALA A 8 -8.24 19.38 20.29
CA ALA A 8 -9.25 19.96 19.42
C ALA A 8 -9.08 19.52 17.96
N SER A 9 -7.86 19.57 17.42
CA SER A 9 -7.58 19.13 16.05
C SER A 9 -7.83 17.62 15.85
N ALA A 10 -7.40 16.78 16.80
CA ALA A 10 -7.63 15.35 16.77
C ALA A 10 -9.13 15.04 16.81
N GLY A 11 -9.89 15.70 17.68
CA GLY A 11 -11.34 15.55 17.78
C GLY A 11 -12.05 15.88 16.47
N ILE A 12 -11.69 16.99 15.82
CA ILE A 12 -12.26 17.39 14.52
C ILE A 12 -11.94 16.34 13.44
N ASN A 13 -10.68 15.92 13.33
CA ASN A 13 -10.26 14.95 12.32
C ASN A 13 -10.88 13.57 12.54
N ILE A 14 -10.98 13.09 13.78
CA ILE A 14 -11.64 11.83 14.13
C ILE A 14 -13.14 11.94 13.82
N GLY A 15 -13.79 13.04 14.19
CA GLY A 15 -15.19 13.29 13.88
C GLY A 15 -15.46 13.25 12.38
N LEU A 16 -14.65 13.96 11.59
CA LEU A 16 -14.74 13.95 10.13
C LEU A 16 -14.53 12.54 9.56
N ALA A 17 -13.54 11.79 10.07
CA ALA A 17 -13.28 10.43 9.65
C ALA A 17 -14.47 9.50 9.92
N LEU A 18 -15.14 9.64 11.06
CA LEU A 18 -16.35 8.87 11.39
C LEU A 18 -17.53 9.23 10.46
N VAL A 19 -17.70 10.51 10.13
CA VAL A 19 -18.72 10.95 9.15
C VAL A 19 -18.44 10.37 7.76
N ILE A 20 -17.20 10.44 7.28
CA ILE A 20 -16.82 9.85 5.98
C ILE A 20 -16.99 8.33 6.01
N PHE A 21 -16.60 7.67 7.10
CA PHE A 21 -16.70 6.22 7.25
C PHE A 21 -18.15 5.73 7.25
N THR A 22 -19.03 6.44 7.96
CA THR A 22 -20.47 6.16 7.99
C THR A 22 -21.09 6.38 6.62
N LEU A 23 -20.77 7.50 5.96
CA LEU A 23 -21.21 7.81 4.61
C LEU A 23 -20.77 6.71 3.62
N PHE A 24 -19.49 6.31 3.63
CA PHE A 24 -18.98 5.21 2.82
C PHE A 24 -19.74 3.90 3.07
N SER A 25 -19.97 3.56 4.35
CA SER A 25 -20.65 2.33 4.74
C SER A 25 -22.11 2.28 4.26
N VAL A 26 -22.76 3.43 4.12
CA VAL A 26 -24.13 3.55 3.58
C VAL A 26 -24.10 3.60 2.06
N LEU A 27 -23.27 4.46 1.47
CA LEU A 27 -23.16 4.64 0.02
C LEU A 27 -22.77 3.36 -0.69
N LYS A 28 -21.86 2.55 -0.14
CA LYS A 28 -21.45 1.27 -0.73
C LYS A 28 -22.61 0.28 -0.89
N LYS A 29 -23.69 0.43 -0.11
CA LYS A 29 -24.87 -0.45 -0.19
C LYS A 29 -25.94 0.05 -1.15
N GLN A 30 -25.78 1.23 -1.74
CA GLN A 30 -26.77 1.80 -2.65
C GLN A 30 -26.56 1.28 -4.09
N PRO A 31 -27.63 0.93 -4.82
CA PRO A 31 -27.51 0.38 -6.18
C PRO A 31 -27.00 1.43 -7.17
N PHE A 32 -27.33 2.71 -6.97
CA PHE A 32 -26.89 3.79 -7.86
C PHE A 32 -25.37 4.05 -7.81
N THR A 33 -24.71 3.73 -6.69
CA THR A 33 -23.25 3.86 -6.53
C THR A 33 -22.50 2.56 -6.87
N ALA A 34 -23.22 1.47 -7.18
CA ALA A 34 -22.61 0.18 -7.48
C ALA A 34 -21.57 0.24 -8.63
N PRO A 35 -21.78 1.01 -9.71
CA PRO A 35 -20.77 1.18 -10.76
C PRO A 35 -19.43 1.74 -10.25
N ILE A 36 -19.44 2.55 -9.18
CA ILE A 36 -18.24 3.18 -8.62
C ILE A 36 -17.49 2.19 -7.71
N TYR A 37 -18.20 1.58 -6.76
CA TYR A 37 -17.57 0.72 -5.75
C TYR A 37 -17.27 -0.71 -6.24
N PHE A 38 -17.98 -1.18 -7.25
CA PHE A 38 -17.90 -2.55 -7.77
C PHE A 38 -17.65 -2.61 -9.29
N SER A 39 -17.05 -1.57 -9.87
CA SER A 39 -16.72 -1.47 -11.30
C SER A 39 -16.11 -2.74 -11.87
N ARG A 40 -15.11 -3.32 -11.18
CA ARG A 40 -14.44 -4.55 -11.62
C ARG A 40 -15.36 -5.76 -11.63
N ARG A 41 -16.23 -5.92 -10.63
CA ARG A 41 -17.18 -7.05 -10.57
C ARG A 41 -18.20 -6.94 -11.70
N ILE A 42 -18.65 -5.71 -11.99
CA ILE A 42 -19.56 -5.43 -13.10
C ILE A 42 -18.88 -5.74 -14.44
N ALA A 43 -17.62 -5.31 -14.63
CA ALA A 43 -16.84 -5.63 -15.82
C ALA A 43 -16.61 -7.14 -15.99
N ALA A 44 -16.51 -7.89 -14.90
CA ALA A 44 -16.38 -9.35 -14.88
C ALA A 44 -17.73 -10.10 -14.97
N GLY A 45 -18.87 -9.39 -14.97
CA GLY A 45 -20.21 -10.00 -14.97
C GLY A 45 -20.56 -10.73 -13.66
N GLU A 46 -19.87 -10.46 -12.55
CA GLU A 46 -20.13 -11.10 -11.26
C GLU A 46 -21.37 -10.53 -10.56
N GLU A 47 -22.06 -11.37 -9.79
CA GLU A 47 -23.18 -10.92 -8.95
C GLU A 47 -22.74 -9.92 -7.87
N LEU A 48 -23.49 -8.82 -7.78
CA LEU A 48 -23.25 -7.77 -6.81
C LEU A 48 -23.82 -8.18 -5.44
N PRO A 49 -23.07 -7.96 -4.34
CA PRO A 49 -23.53 -8.26 -2.98
C PRO A 49 -24.46 -7.15 -2.47
N ILE A 50 -25.38 -6.69 -3.32
CA ILE A 50 -26.32 -5.60 -3.07
C ILE A 50 -27.72 -6.14 -3.30
N ASP A 51 -28.56 -6.06 -2.28
CA ASP A 51 -29.97 -6.39 -2.40
C ASP A 51 -30.64 -5.43 -3.40
N ARG A 52 -31.45 -5.95 -4.32
CA ARG A 52 -32.16 -5.11 -5.30
C ARG A 52 -33.35 -4.38 -4.67
N HIS A 53 -33.91 -4.90 -3.57
CA HIS A 53 -35.05 -4.31 -2.89
C HIS A 53 -34.64 -3.29 -1.82
N PHE A 54 -35.34 -2.14 -1.77
CA PHE A 54 -35.08 -1.12 -0.77
C PHE A 54 -35.43 -1.63 0.64
N SER A 55 -34.50 -1.47 1.58
CA SER A 55 -34.69 -1.82 2.98
C SER A 55 -34.03 -0.78 3.88
N LEU A 56 -34.67 -0.43 5.00
CA LEU A 56 -34.13 0.54 5.95
C LEU A 56 -32.79 0.08 6.55
N ARG A 57 -32.56 -1.24 6.60
CA ARG A 57 -31.28 -1.85 7.00
C ARG A 57 -30.10 -1.44 6.11
N ARG A 58 -30.37 -0.95 4.90
CA ARG A 58 -29.37 -0.41 3.97
C ARG A 58 -28.78 0.92 4.45
N LEU A 59 -29.55 1.72 5.19
CA LEU A 59 -29.12 3.01 5.74
C LEU A 59 -28.31 2.87 7.04
N CYS A 60 -28.35 1.70 7.68
CA CYS A 60 -27.50 1.44 8.84
C CYS A 60 -26.04 1.23 8.39
N PRO A 61 -25.05 1.96 8.96
CA PRO A 61 -23.64 1.71 8.67
C PRO A 61 -23.27 0.28 9.09
N SER A 62 -22.42 -0.37 8.29
CA SER A 62 -21.88 -1.69 8.62
C SER A 62 -20.36 -1.65 8.65
N VAL A 63 -19.78 -2.28 9.66
CA VAL A 63 -18.34 -2.51 9.80
C VAL A 63 -17.92 -3.92 9.37
N SER A 64 -18.86 -4.77 8.93
CA SER A 64 -18.60 -6.18 8.62
C SER A 64 -17.61 -6.41 7.46
N TRP A 65 -17.41 -5.40 6.61
CA TRP A 65 -16.44 -5.46 5.52
C TRP A 65 -14.99 -5.31 6.00
N ILE A 66 -14.75 -4.71 7.17
CA ILE A 66 -13.41 -4.54 7.74
C ILE A 66 -12.75 -5.89 8.01
N PRO A 67 -13.31 -6.81 8.82
CA PRO A 67 -12.67 -8.09 9.08
C PRO A 67 -12.54 -8.94 7.80
N LEU A 68 -13.46 -8.78 6.85
CA LEU A 68 -13.36 -9.46 5.55
C LEU A 68 -12.15 -8.96 4.74
N ALA A 69 -11.85 -7.66 4.79
CA ALA A 69 -10.68 -7.08 4.12
C ALA A 69 -9.37 -7.64 4.68
N PHE A 70 -9.30 -7.94 5.97
CA PHE A 70 -8.12 -8.56 6.60
C PHE A 70 -8.00 -10.06 6.31
N ARG A 71 -9.11 -10.76 6.02
CA ARG A 71 -9.15 -12.21 5.72
C ARG A 71 -8.73 -12.58 4.30
N LEU A 72 -8.51 -11.61 3.41
CA LEU A 72 -8.04 -11.86 2.04
C LEU A 72 -6.68 -12.60 2.05
N SER A 73 -6.67 -13.77 1.40
CA SER A 73 -5.47 -14.58 1.16
C SER A 73 -4.55 -13.88 0.17
N GLU A 74 -3.25 -14.00 0.38
CA GLU A 74 -2.24 -13.40 -0.49
C GLU A 74 -2.27 -14.02 -1.89
N GLU A 75 -2.59 -15.31 -2.00
CA GLU A 75 -2.69 -16.03 -3.28
C GLU A 75 -3.87 -15.55 -4.11
N ASP A 76 -5.01 -15.29 -3.47
CA ASP A 76 -6.20 -14.75 -4.13
C ASP A 76 -5.93 -13.33 -4.63
N VAL A 77 -5.20 -12.53 -3.83
CA VAL A 77 -4.76 -11.20 -4.25
C VAL A 77 -3.85 -11.29 -5.47
N ILE A 78 -2.86 -12.18 -5.49
CA ILE A 78 -1.97 -12.35 -6.66
C ILE A 78 -2.79 -12.72 -7.90
N ARG A 79 -3.70 -13.70 -7.76
CA ARG A 79 -4.53 -14.19 -8.88
C ARG A 79 -5.49 -13.14 -9.42
N GLN A 80 -6.18 -12.40 -8.55
CA GLN A 80 -7.25 -11.47 -8.96
C GLN A 80 -6.78 -10.02 -9.15
N ARG A 81 -5.71 -9.62 -8.47
CA ARG A 81 -5.24 -8.21 -8.38
C ARG A 81 -3.81 -8.02 -8.87
N GLY A 82 -3.04 -9.09 -9.02
CA GLY A 82 -1.65 -9.05 -9.46
C GLY A 82 -0.65 -8.87 -8.31
N LEU A 83 0.63 -9.05 -8.64
CA LEU A 83 1.73 -8.96 -7.67
C LEU A 83 1.90 -7.55 -7.10
N ASP A 84 1.78 -6.51 -7.92
CA ASP A 84 1.99 -5.12 -7.47
C ASP A 84 0.96 -4.71 -6.42
N ALA A 85 -0.31 -5.11 -6.61
CA ALA A 85 -1.35 -4.91 -5.62
C ALA A 85 -1.04 -5.64 -4.32
N LEU A 86 -0.48 -6.86 -4.38
CA LEU A 86 -0.03 -7.57 -3.19
C LEU A 86 1.11 -6.83 -2.49
N VAL A 87 2.10 -6.32 -3.22
CA VAL A 87 3.23 -5.57 -2.63
C VAL A 87 2.74 -4.33 -1.90
N VAL A 88 1.84 -3.56 -2.51
CA VAL A 88 1.21 -2.39 -1.86
C VAL A 88 0.40 -2.82 -0.64
N LEU A 89 -0.43 -3.86 -0.76
CA LEU A 89 -1.21 -4.36 0.37
C LEU A 89 -0.30 -4.86 1.51
N ARG A 90 0.82 -5.52 1.20
CA ARG A 90 1.81 -5.96 2.18
C ARG A 90 2.60 -4.82 2.79
N LEU A 91 2.67 -3.63 2.17
CA LEU A 91 3.23 -2.45 2.84
C LEU A 91 2.34 -2.02 4.02
N PHE A 92 1.02 -2.08 3.84
CA PHE A 92 0.05 -1.74 4.89
C PHE A 92 -0.24 -2.90 5.84
N LYS A 93 -0.21 -4.14 5.32
CA LYS A 93 -0.45 -5.41 6.03
C LYS A 93 0.86 -6.04 6.51
N LEU A 94 1.98 -5.33 6.39
CA LEU A 94 3.35 -5.77 6.71
C LEU A 94 3.24 -6.59 7.98
N GLY A 95 3.44 -7.91 7.98
CA GLY A 95 3.39 -8.72 9.21
C GLY A 95 2.19 -9.59 9.53
N GLN A 96 1.20 -9.74 8.65
CA GLN A 96 0.38 -10.96 8.70
C GLN A 96 1.12 -12.09 8.00
N ASP A 97 2.10 -12.68 8.67
CA ASP A 97 2.81 -13.85 8.15
C ASP A 97 1.87 -15.07 8.24
N SER A 98 1.11 -15.32 7.17
CA SER A 98 0.39 -16.59 6.98
C SER A 98 1.33 -17.75 6.62
N SER A 99 2.63 -17.49 6.52
CA SER A 99 3.65 -18.42 6.03
C SER A 99 4.22 -19.37 7.09
N PHE A 100 3.61 -19.51 8.28
CA PHE A 100 4.08 -20.49 9.28
C PHE A 100 3.38 -21.85 9.06
N PRO A 101 4.02 -22.85 8.43
CA PRO A 101 3.39 -24.14 8.12
C PRO A 101 3.42 -25.09 9.32
N ARG A 102 4.00 -24.68 10.46
CA ARG A 102 4.33 -25.59 11.57
C ARG A 102 3.15 -25.96 12.47
N PHE A 103 1.98 -25.33 12.30
CA PHE A 103 0.77 -25.61 13.10
C PHE A 103 -0.50 -25.75 12.24
N ALA A 104 -0.38 -26.20 10.98
CA ALA A 104 -1.57 -26.53 10.17
C ALA A 104 -2.32 -27.75 10.73
N HIS A 105 -1.61 -28.70 11.36
CA HIS A 105 -2.20 -29.93 11.91
C HIS A 105 -2.87 -29.74 13.28
N LEU A 106 -2.59 -28.65 14.00
CA LEU A 106 -3.29 -28.33 15.26
C LEU A 106 -4.51 -27.42 15.06
N ARG A 107 -4.87 -27.09 13.82
CA ARG A 107 -5.93 -26.11 13.49
C ARG A 107 -7.35 -26.69 13.55
N THR A 108 -7.52 -28.02 13.56
CA THR A 108 -8.84 -28.66 13.52
C THR A 108 -9.45 -28.97 14.89
N GLU A 109 -8.67 -28.97 15.97
CA GLU A 109 -9.13 -29.46 17.29
C GLU A 109 -9.52 -28.35 18.29
N LEU A 110 -9.49 -27.07 17.89
CA LEU A 110 -9.76 -25.94 18.81
C LEU A 110 -10.68 -24.86 18.21
N GLN A 111 -11.71 -25.28 17.46
CA GLN A 111 -12.77 -24.37 16.97
C GLN A 111 -13.99 -24.24 17.89
N ALA A 112 -14.04 -24.91 19.05
CA ALA A 112 -15.27 -24.97 19.86
C ALA A 112 -15.33 -24.05 21.10
N ARG A 113 -14.27 -23.31 21.46
CA ARG A 113 -14.34 -22.36 22.59
C ARG A 113 -13.66 -21.04 22.27
N ALA A 114 -14.45 -19.98 22.33
CA ALA A 114 -14.05 -18.62 22.03
C ALA A 114 -12.88 -18.15 22.90
N VAL A 115 -11.77 -17.77 22.27
CA VAL A 115 -10.84 -16.75 22.77
C VAL A 115 -10.27 -16.01 21.57
N PHE A 116 -10.46 -14.69 21.60
CA PHE A 116 -9.69 -13.64 20.94
C PHE A 116 -8.31 -14.12 20.46
N PHE A 117 -8.20 -14.56 19.20
CA PHE A 117 -6.88 -14.69 18.58
C PHE A 117 -6.39 -13.26 18.34
N PRO A 118 -5.25 -12.84 18.92
CA PRO A 118 -4.65 -11.59 18.49
C PRO A 118 -4.34 -11.79 17.01
N ILE A 119 -5.06 -11.08 16.17
CA ILE A 119 -4.66 -10.84 14.79
C ILE A 119 -3.18 -10.43 14.89
N PRO A 120 -2.23 -11.13 14.23
CA PRO A 120 -0.84 -10.71 14.23
C PRO A 120 -0.85 -9.24 13.83
N LEU A 121 -0.55 -8.36 14.78
CA LEU A 121 -0.56 -6.93 14.51
C LEU A 121 0.49 -6.73 13.41
N PRO A 122 0.15 -6.04 12.31
CA PRO A 122 1.09 -5.82 11.23
C PRO A 122 2.42 -5.28 11.80
N TYR A 123 3.57 -5.78 11.36
CA TYR A 123 4.93 -5.26 11.56
C TYR A 123 4.99 -3.73 11.60
N LEU A 124 4.18 -3.00 10.83
CA LEU A 124 4.09 -1.54 10.96
C LEU A 124 3.53 -1.12 12.34
N ILE A 125 2.44 -1.74 12.78
CA ILE A 125 1.93 -1.59 14.15
C ILE A 125 2.95 -2.09 15.16
N ASN A 126 3.62 -3.22 14.95
CA ASN A 126 4.67 -3.69 15.87
C ASN A 126 5.87 -2.74 15.94
N PHE A 127 6.21 -2.10 14.82
CA PHE A 127 7.26 -1.09 14.76
C PHE A 127 6.84 0.14 15.57
N PHE A 128 5.65 0.67 15.29
CA PHE A 128 5.13 1.81 16.03
C PHE A 128 4.88 1.51 17.50
N THR A 129 4.45 0.31 17.89
CA THR A 129 4.27 -0.06 19.30
C THR A 129 5.61 -0.10 20.03
N VAL A 130 6.66 -0.70 19.45
CA VAL A 130 8.00 -0.68 20.04
C VAL A 130 8.53 0.76 20.16
N CYS A 131 8.38 1.57 19.11
CA CYS A 131 8.77 2.99 19.14
C CYS A 131 7.97 3.78 20.18
N CYS A 132 6.67 3.54 20.32
CA CYS A 132 5.82 4.18 21.33
C CYS A 132 6.23 3.75 22.74
N LEU A 133 6.51 2.47 22.98
CA LEU A 133 6.96 1.97 24.28
C LEU A 133 8.32 2.57 24.65
N LEU A 134 9.27 2.60 23.73
CA LEU A 134 10.57 3.26 23.93
C LEU A 134 10.40 4.77 24.21
N GLY A 135 9.53 5.43 23.45
CA GLY A 135 9.21 6.85 23.64
C GLY A 135 8.64 7.12 25.02
N LEU A 136 7.60 6.38 25.42
CA LEU A 136 6.88 6.59 26.68
C LEU A 136 7.68 6.16 27.91
N LEU A 137 8.42 5.04 27.84
CA LEU A 137 9.12 4.48 29.01
C LEU A 137 10.54 5.01 29.19
N ILE A 138 11.19 5.46 28.11
CA ILE A 138 12.59 5.92 28.17
C ILE A 138 12.69 7.41 27.86
N LEU A 139 12.26 7.85 26.67
CA LEU A 139 12.50 9.22 26.23
C LEU A 139 11.70 10.26 27.03
N VAL A 140 10.43 9.98 27.34
CA VAL A 140 9.57 10.90 28.11
C VAL A 140 10.11 11.12 29.54
N PRO A 141 10.45 10.09 30.33
CA PRO A 141 11.07 10.29 31.65
C PRO A 141 12.41 11.00 31.61
N VAL A 142 13.28 10.66 30.64
CA VAL A 142 14.61 11.28 30.49
C VAL A 142 14.49 12.78 30.17
N ASN A 143 13.53 13.15 29.33
CA ASN A 143 13.24 14.55 28.97
C ASN A 143 12.60 15.32 30.12
N TYR A 144 11.67 14.71 30.86
CA TYR A 144 10.99 15.38 31.96
C TYR A 144 11.91 15.59 33.19
N ALA A 145 12.77 14.62 33.49
CA ALA A 145 13.68 14.65 34.65
C ALA A 145 14.76 15.75 34.57
N SER A 146 14.84 16.56 33.51
CA SER A 146 15.77 17.71 33.45
C SER A 146 15.24 18.95 34.17
N GLN A 147 13.93 19.00 34.42
CA GLN A 147 13.25 20.17 34.98
C GLN A 147 13.62 20.45 36.44
N GLN A 148 14.23 19.49 37.13
CA GLN A 148 14.49 19.54 38.57
C GLN A 148 15.62 20.50 39.00
N TYR A 149 16.31 21.16 38.05
CA TYR A 149 17.43 22.08 38.33
C TYR A 149 17.17 23.55 37.97
N SER A 150 16.01 23.91 37.40
CA SER A 150 15.71 25.28 36.97
C SER A 150 14.67 25.93 37.88
N THR A 151 15.16 26.68 38.86
CA THR A 151 14.38 27.50 39.80
C THR A 151 13.77 28.71 39.08
N SER A 152 12.47 28.67 38.74
CA SER A 152 11.57 29.84 38.74
C SER A 152 10.14 29.48 38.29
N ASN A 153 9.17 29.94 39.07
CA ASN A 153 7.72 29.65 39.05
C ASN A 153 6.95 30.09 37.80
N VAL A 154 7.23 29.51 36.63
CA VAL A 154 6.28 29.55 35.51
C VAL A 154 6.05 28.13 35.01
N ILE A 155 5.08 27.44 35.61
CA ILE A 155 4.55 26.18 35.09
C ILE A 155 3.78 26.52 33.81
N SER A 156 4.52 26.68 32.70
CA SER A 156 3.93 26.70 31.37
C SER A 156 3.68 25.26 30.97
N TYR A 157 2.41 24.86 30.83
CA TYR A 157 1.97 23.57 30.32
C TYR A 157 2.26 23.43 28.82
N SER A 158 3.53 23.63 28.43
CA SER A 158 3.99 23.46 27.05
C SER A 158 4.49 22.04 26.85
N MET A 159 4.20 21.47 25.68
CA MET A 159 4.69 20.14 25.30
C MET A 159 6.22 20.05 25.21
N ASP A 160 6.92 21.19 25.22
CA ASP A 160 8.37 21.27 25.08
C ASP A 160 9.09 20.51 26.20
N SER A 161 8.48 20.40 27.39
CA SER A 161 8.99 19.65 28.54
C SER A 161 9.20 18.14 28.27
N PHE A 162 8.49 17.57 27.29
CA PHE A 162 8.61 16.17 26.90
C PHE A 162 9.56 15.94 25.73
N THR A 163 10.17 17.01 25.21
CA THR A 163 11.04 16.95 24.03
C THR A 163 12.49 17.21 24.38
N ILE A 164 13.37 17.02 23.38
CA ILE A 164 14.81 17.26 23.51
C ILE A 164 15.15 18.72 23.86
N SER A 165 14.24 19.67 23.64
CA SER A 165 14.45 21.09 23.99
C SER A 165 14.55 21.31 25.50
N ASN A 166 14.02 20.38 26.31
CA ASN A 166 14.15 20.43 27.77
C ASN A 166 15.50 19.89 28.27
N VAL A 167 16.35 19.32 27.40
CA VAL A 167 17.66 18.78 27.80
C VAL A 167 18.70 19.92 27.84
N PRO A 168 19.39 20.13 28.98
CA PRO A 168 20.34 21.24 29.11
C PRO A 168 21.60 21.02 28.26
N LYS A 169 22.17 22.12 27.75
CA LYS A 169 23.43 22.10 26.99
C LYS A 169 24.57 21.54 27.85
N GLY A 170 25.39 20.66 27.26
CA GLY A 170 26.49 19.98 27.97
C GLY A 170 26.06 18.75 28.78
N SER A 171 24.78 18.35 28.76
CA SER A 171 24.30 17.16 29.45
C SER A 171 24.62 15.86 28.71
N ASN A 172 25.04 14.83 29.45
CA ASN A 172 25.26 13.47 28.91
C ASN A 172 23.96 12.73 28.53
N ARG A 173 22.79 13.31 28.78
CA ARG A 173 21.47 12.68 28.52
C ARG A 173 21.16 12.51 27.02
N LEU A 174 21.82 13.30 26.17
CA LEU A 174 21.66 13.19 24.72
C LEU A 174 22.07 11.81 24.18
N TRP A 175 23.00 11.13 24.84
CA TRP A 175 23.42 9.77 24.48
C TRP A 175 22.27 8.75 24.51
N VAL A 176 21.28 8.94 25.38
CA VAL A 176 20.10 8.07 25.43
C VAL A 176 19.26 8.23 24.16
N HIS A 177 19.08 9.46 23.67
CA HIS A 177 18.39 9.72 22.40
C HIS A 177 19.13 9.10 21.22
N PHE A 178 20.46 9.28 21.17
CA PHE A 178 21.29 8.69 20.12
C PHE A 178 21.19 7.16 20.13
N SER A 179 21.33 6.53 21.31
CA SER A 179 21.20 5.08 21.45
C SER A 179 19.82 4.58 21.04
N CYS A 180 18.75 5.28 21.43
CA CYS A 180 17.38 4.92 21.05
C CYS A 180 17.17 5.04 19.54
N LEU A 181 17.72 6.08 18.91
CA LEU A 181 17.67 6.26 17.46
C LEU A 181 18.39 5.11 16.74
N CYS A 182 19.62 4.79 17.15
CA CYS A 182 20.37 3.67 16.59
C CYS A 182 19.60 2.35 16.71
N PHE A 183 19.00 2.09 17.86
CA PHE A 183 18.18 0.89 18.07
C PHE A 183 16.96 0.85 17.14
N VAL A 184 16.19 1.94 17.07
CA VAL A 184 15.00 2.03 16.21
C VAL A 184 15.39 1.87 14.74
N THR A 185 16.49 2.47 14.29
CA THR A 185 17.00 2.33 12.92
C THR A 185 17.40 0.89 12.61
N PHE A 186 18.19 0.26 13.49
CA PHE A 186 18.60 -1.14 13.31
C PHE A 186 17.39 -2.09 13.26
N TYR A 187 16.41 -1.86 14.15
CA TYR A 187 15.18 -2.63 14.20
C TYR A 187 14.33 -2.44 12.92
N ALA A 188 14.18 -1.21 12.44
CA ALA A 188 13.49 -0.89 11.19
C ALA A 188 14.13 -1.59 9.99
N LEU A 189 15.46 -1.52 9.87
CA LEU A 189 16.21 -2.18 8.79
C LEU A 189 16.05 -3.70 8.85
N SER A 190 16.10 -4.28 10.04
CA SER A 190 15.92 -5.72 10.24
C SER A 190 14.51 -6.19 9.82
N MET A 191 13.47 -5.42 10.17
CA MET A 191 12.09 -5.68 9.75
C MET A 191 11.93 -5.56 8.23
N LEU A 192 12.45 -4.48 7.65
CA LEU A 192 12.38 -4.24 6.21
C LEU A 192 13.10 -5.31 5.41
N TYR A 193 14.26 -5.78 5.90
CA TYR A 193 15.02 -6.85 5.25
C TYR A 193 14.28 -8.18 5.21
N LYS A 194 13.54 -8.51 6.29
CA LYS A 194 12.69 -9.72 6.32
C LYS A 194 11.59 -9.65 5.26
N GLU A 195 10.88 -8.53 5.19
CA GLU A 195 9.79 -8.34 4.23
C GLU A 195 10.28 -8.26 2.78
N TYR A 196 11.44 -7.62 2.56
CA TYR A 196 12.11 -7.62 1.27
C TYR A 196 12.34 -9.04 0.75
N LYS A 197 12.85 -9.96 1.59
CA LYS A 197 13.04 -11.36 1.19
C LYS A 197 11.74 -12.05 0.82
N VAL A 198 10.66 -11.80 1.54
CA VAL A 198 9.36 -12.40 1.22
C VAL A 198 8.83 -11.89 -0.11
N VAL A 199 8.87 -10.58 -0.34
CA VAL A 199 8.46 -9.97 -1.61
C VAL A 199 9.32 -10.46 -2.77
N LEU A 200 10.64 -10.57 -2.56
CA LEU A 200 11.57 -11.08 -3.56
C LEU A 200 11.23 -12.51 -3.97
N ASN A 201 11.00 -13.41 -3.01
CA ASN A 201 10.64 -14.80 -3.30
C ASN A 201 9.32 -14.90 -4.08
N LYS A 202 8.31 -14.13 -3.69
CA LYS A 202 7.03 -14.08 -4.43
C LYS A 202 7.21 -13.55 -5.84
N ARG A 203 8.04 -12.53 -6.03
CA ARG A 203 8.36 -12.00 -7.35
C ARG A 203 9.02 -13.04 -8.24
N ILE A 204 10.01 -13.77 -7.71
CA ILE A 204 10.68 -14.86 -8.43
C ILE A 204 9.66 -15.93 -8.84
N GLN A 205 8.78 -16.34 -7.93
CA GLN A 205 7.72 -17.32 -8.21
C GLN A 205 6.75 -16.83 -9.30
N CYS A 206 6.30 -15.57 -9.23
CA CYS A 206 5.42 -14.98 -10.23
C CYS A 206 6.07 -14.92 -11.62
N ILE A 207 7.35 -14.53 -11.71
CA ILE A 207 8.10 -14.52 -12.97
C ILE A 207 8.19 -15.94 -13.55
N GLY A 208 8.41 -16.96 -12.70
CA GLY A 208 8.41 -18.36 -13.11
C GLY A 208 7.06 -18.79 -13.72
N ILE A 209 5.94 -18.44 -13.08
CA ILE A 209 4.59 -18.79 -13.55
C ILE A 209 4.23 -18.04 -14.84
N GLN A 210 4.64 -16.78 -14.99
CA GLN A 210 4.28 -15.92 -16.12
C GLN A 210 5.24 -16.01 -17.31
N ARG A 211 6.23 -16.91 -17.27
CA ARG A 211 7.31 -17.02 -18.27
C ARG A 211 6.81 -17.21 -19.72
N HIS A 212 5.59 -17.69 -19.91
CA HIS A 212 4.99 -17.92 -21.23
C HIS A 212 4.23 -16.71 -21.80
N ARG A 213 4.14 -15.57 -21.08
CA ARG A 213 3.49 -14.37 -21.64
C ARG A 213 4.34 -13.76 -22.77
N PRO A 214 3.73 -13.35 -23.89
CA PRO A 214 4.45 -12.77 -25.03
C PRO A 214 5.20 -11.49 -24.64
N ASP A 215 4.69 -10.73 -23.67
CA ASP A 215 5.31 -9.48 -23.17
C ASP A 215 6.75 -9.67 -22.63
N TYR A 216 7.12 -10.88 -22.21
CA TYR A 216 8.49 -11.18 -21.74
C TYR A 216 9.50 -11.40 -22.87
N PHE A 217 9.03 -11.60 -24.11
CA PHE A 217 9.86 -11.80 -25.30
C PHE A 217 9.99 -10.53 -26.15
N THR A 218 9.22 -9.50 -25.85
CA THR A 218 9.24 -8.21 -26.55
C THR A 218 10.26 -7.29 -25.90
N ILE A 219 11.19 -6.74 -26.70
CA ILE A 219 12.22 -5.80 -26.23
C ILE A 219 11.93 -4.43 -26.83
N LEU A 220 11.90 -3.40 -25.98
CA LEU A 220 11.77 -2.02 -26.44
C LEU A 220 13.15 -1.48 -26.85
N VAL A 221 13.33 -1.23 -28.14
CA VAL A 221 14.55 -0.62 -28.71
C VAL A 221 14.32 0.87 -28.94
N ARG A 222 15.28 1.71 -28.54
CA ARG A 222 15.21 3.18 -28.69
C ARG A 222 16.48 3.70 -29.36
N GLY A 223 16.39 4.86 -30.01
CA GLY A 223 17.54 5.50 -30.66
C GLY A 223 17.98 4.79 -31.94
N ILE A 224 17.03 4.40 -32.79
CA ILE A 224 17.28 3.63 -34.01
C ILE A 224 17.88 4.55 -35.08
N PRO A 225 19.09 4.27 -35.63
CA PRO A 225 19.66 5.05 -36.72
C PRO A 225 18.91 4.80 -38.04
N LEU A 226 19.01 5.74 -38.98
CA LEU A 226 18.51 5.56 -40.35
C LEU A 226 19.37 4.52 -41.08
N CYS A 227 18.74 3.66 -41.87
CA CYS A 227 19.45 2.75 -42.77
C CYS A 227 20.04 3.54 -43.94
N GLU A 228 21.33 3.37 -44.24
CA GLU A 228 22.01 4.10 -45.34
C GLU A 228 21.48 3.70 -46.73
N GLU A 229 21.06 2.45 -46.91
CA GLU A 229 20.62 1.92 -48.22
C GLU A 229 19.17 2.28 -48.55
N HIS A 230 18.26 2.16 -47.56
CA HIS A 230 16.81 2.27 -47.77
C HIS A 230 16.20 3.51 -47.10
N ASN A 231 17.01 4.33 -46.42
CA ASN A 231 16.61 5.55 -45.71
C ASN A 231 15.39 5.37 -44.77
N ALA A 232 15.29 4.20 -44.16
CA ALA A 232 14.18 3.81 -43.29
C ALA A 232 14.66 3.24 -41.96
N HIS A 233 14.09 3.70 -40.85
CA HIS A 233 14.42 3.20 -39.51
C HIS A 233 14.08 1.72 -39.33
N GLY A 234 12.91 1.27 -39.84
CA GLY A 234 12.49 -0.13 -39.70
C GLY A 234 13.44 -1.13 -40.39
N CYS A 235 13.95 -0.75 -41.56
CA CYS A 235 14.93 -1.58 -42.28
C CYS A 235 16.24 -1.74 -41.49
N SER A 236 16.68 -0.69 -40.78
CA SER A 236 17.86 -0.73 -39.91
C SER A 236 17.71 -1.76 -38.79
N VAL A 237 16.52 -1.82 -38.17
CA VAL A 237 16.19 -2.81 -37.12
C VAL A 237 16.24 -4.22 -37.70
N ASP A 238 15.55 -4.45 -38.81
CA ASP A 238 15.44 -5.77 -39.41
C ASP A 238 16.80 -6.32 -39.83
N HIS A 239 17.63 -5.52 -40.50
CA HIS A 239 18.98 -5.92 -40.91
C HIS A 239 19.87 -6.19 -39.67
N PHE A 240 19.81 -5.35 -38.64
CA PHE A 240 20.61 -5.54 -37.43
C PHE A 240 20.25 -6.83 -36.70
N PHE A 241 18.97 -7.07 -36.43
CA PHE A 241 18.52 -8.22 -35.64
C PHE A 241 18.55 -9.54 -36.41
N SER A 242 18.22 -9.54 -37.71
CA SER A 242 18.35 -10.73 -38.55
C SER A 242 19.81 -11.17 -38.67
N LYS A 243 20.76 -10.23 -38.73
CA LYS A 243 22.20 -10.52 -38.82
C LYS A 243 22.80 -11.02 -37.51
N HIS A 244 22.50 -10.38 -36.38
CA HIS A 244 23.12 -10.70 -35.10
C HIS A 244 22.38 -11.79 -34.31
N TYR A 245 21.08 -11.96 -34.54
CA TYR A 245 20.20 -12.85 -33.76
C TYR A 245 19.28 -13.72 -34.66
N PRO A 246 19.82 -14.43 -35.67
CA PRO A 246 19.03 -15.09 -36.70
C PRO A 246 18.07 -16.17 -36.19
N SER A 247 18.42 -16.85 -35.09
CA SER A 247 17.63 -17.96 -34.54
C SER A 247 16.59 -17.53 -33.50
N THR A 248 16.64 -16.29 -33.00
CA THR A 248 15.77 -15.81 -31.91
C THR A 248 14.90 -14.62 -32.30
N TYR A 249 15.33 -13.85 -33.30
CA TYR A 249 14.56 -12.74 -33.83
C TYR A 249 13.32 -13.27 -34.56
N GLN A 250 12.15 -12.68 -34.27
CA GLN A 250 10.87 -13.07 -34.89
C GLN A 250 10.27 -11.95 -35.72
N ALA A 251 10.06 -10.78 -35.13
CA ALA A 251 9.47 -9.63 -35.78
C ALA A 251 9.80 -8.33 -35.02
N PHE A 252 9.52 -7.19 -35.64
CA PHE A 252 9.57 -5.88 -35.04
C PHE A 252 8.29 -5.09 -35.34
N GLU A 253 7.97 -4.14 -34.48
CA GLU A 253 6.89 -3.17 -34.71
C GLU A 253 7.43 -1.77 -34.38
N MET A 254 7.30 -0.84 -35.33
CA MET A 254 7.75 0.54 -35.15
C MET A 254 6.68 1.35 -34.45
N ILE A 255 7.06 2.04 -33.37
CA ILE A 255 6.18 2.96 -32.66
C ILE A 255 6.32 4.34 -33.29
N TYR A 256 5.21 4.89 -33.77
CA TYR A 256 5.13 6.22 -34.36
C TYR A 256 4.47 7.20 -33.41
N GLU A 257 4.78 8.49 -33.53
CA GLU A 257 4.11 9.53 -32.76
C GLU A 257 2.67 9.72 -33.29
N GLY A 258 1.71 9.12 -32.59
CA GLY A 258 0.31 9.03 -33.02
C GLY A 258 -0.61 10.15 -32.53
N LYS A 259 -0.08 11.26 -31.98
CA LYS A 259 -0.90 12.29 -31.30
C LYS A 259 -2.09 12.79 -32.13
N ALA A 260 -1.88 13.09 -33.41
CA ALA A 260 -2.95 13.52 -34.29
C ALA A 260 -4.02 12.43 -34.53
N VAL A 261 -3.60 11.16 -34.57
CA VAL A 261 -4.51 10.01 -34.72
C VAL A 261 -5.30 9.78 -33.43
N GLU A 262 -4.65 9.90 -32.27
CA GLU A 262 -5.29 9.80 -30.96
C GLU A 262 -6.34 10.91 -30.77
N GLU A 263 -6.03 12.15 -31.18
CA GLU A 263 -6.97 13.29 -31.16
C GLU A 263 -8.19 13.02 -32.05
N LEU A 264 -7.97 12.52 -33.27
CA LEU A 264 -9.06 12.16 -34.18
C LEU A 264 -9.92 11.02 -33.62
N GLN A 265 -9.30 10.02 -32.99
CA GLN A 265 -10.01 8.91 -32.37
C GLN A 265 -10.83 9.36 -31.15
N ALA A 266 -10.30 10.28 -30.34
CA ALA A 266 -11.02 10.90 -29.23
C ALA A 266 -12.21 11.76 -29.72
N SER A 267 -12.01 12.54 -30.79
CA SER A 267 -13.10 13.30 -31.42
C SER A 267 -14.18 12.39 -31.98
N SER A 268 -13.81 11.27 -32.61
CA SER A 268 -14.77 10.30 -33.14
C SER A 268 -15.57 9.62 -32.04
N THR A 269 -14.89 9.11 -31.00
CA THR A 269 -15.57 8.44 -29.88
C THR A 269 -16.53 9.38 -29.13
N SER A 270 -16.13 10.63 -28.91
CA SER A 270 -17.04 11.63 -28.31
C SER A 270 -18.27 11.89 -29.19
N PHE A 271 -18.09 12.07 -30.51
CA PHE A 271 -19.19 12.26 -31.47
C PHE A 271 -20.19 11.09 -31.45
N TRP A 272 -19.70 9.85 -31.54
CA TRP A 272 -20.58 8.67 -31.53
C TRP A 272 -21.25 8.46 -30.18
N SER A 273 -20.58 8.74 -29.06
CA SER A 273 -21.18 8.66 -27.73
C SER A 273 -22.30 9.68 -27.50
N ALA A 274 -22.22 10.85 -28.15
CA ALA A 274 -23.25 11.87 -28.12
C ALA A 274 -24.47 11.51 -29.00
N LYS A 275 -24.27 10.72 -30.06
CA LYS A 275 -25.32 10.31 -30.99
C LYS A 275 -26.09 9.05 -30.56
N LEU A 276 -25.51 8.25 -29.66
CA LEU A 276 -26.08 7.00 -29.14
C LEU A 276 -26.76 7.16 -27.77
N LYS A 277 -26.83 8.38 -27.22
CA LYS A 277 -27.64 8.75 -26.05
C LYS A 277 -28.94 9.40 -26.49
#